data_AF-A0A8J7EJW9-F1
#
_entry.id   AF-A0A8J7EJW9-F1
#
_cell.length_a   1.000
_cell.length_b   1.000
_cell.length_c   1.000
_cell.angle_alpha   90.00
_cell.angle_beta   90.00
_cell.angle_gamma   90.00
#
_symmetry.space_group_name_H-M   'P 1'
#
loop_
_entity.id
_entity.type
_entity.pdbx_description
1 polymer ?
#
loop_
_entity_poly.entity_id
_entity_poly.type
_entity_poly.pdbx_seq_one_letter_code
_entity_poly.pdbx_strand_id
1 'polypeptide(L)'
;MTLTFDRAIYTNLLSQFTPKVIETEEEYEQTLAVVESLAFNSDRTVEQTALYKLLILLVEAYETENYPMSEASPIEVLNHILEASNTKPADLVGLIGSSSVVADIVNGTRAINEAEAKILSDRFNVSPNLFIG
;
A
#
# COMPACT_ATOMS: atom_id res chain seq x y z
N MET A 1 17.49 -20.34 -25.09
CA MET A 1 18.57 -19.32 -25.15
C MET A 1 18.81 -18.86 -23.73
N THR A 2 20.02 -19.02 -23.21
CA THR A 2 20.38 -18.52 -21.88
C THR A 2 20.45 -16.99 -21.95
N LEU A 3 19.42 -16.31 -21.45
CA LEU A 3 19.40 -14.86 -21.23
C LEU A 3 20.53 -14.54 -20.26
N THR A 4 21.70 -14.20 -20.81
CA THR A 4 22.90 -13.97 -20.02
C THR A 4 22.92 -12.49 -19.68
N PHE A 5 22.99 -12.19 -18.38
CA PHE A 5 23.05 -10.83 -17.87
C PHE A 5 24.29 -10.12 -18.43
N ASP A 6 24.08 -9.05 -19.19
CA ASP A 6 25.15 -8.27 -19.79
C ASP A 6 25.55 -7.11 -18.85
N ARG A 7 26.77 -7.19 -18.33
CA ARG A 7 27.31 -6.17 -17.43
C ARG A 7 27.52 -4.82 -18.12
N ALA A 8 27.83 -4.78 -19.41
CA ALA A 8 28.03 -3.54 -20.13
C ALA A 8 26.70 -2.79 -20.29
N ILE A 9 25.63 -3.52 -20.62
CA ILE A 9 24.26 -2.97 -20.67
C ILE A 9 23.87 -2.44 -19.28
N TYR A 10 24.06 -3.24 -18.23
CA TYR A 10 23.71 -2.81 -16.88
C TYR A 10 24.53 -1.60 -16.41
N THR A 11 25.83 -1.55 -16.73
CA THR A 11 26.67 -0.39 -16.39
C THR A 11 26.18 0.87 -17.10
N ASN A 12 25.75 0.75 -18.37
CA ASN A 12 25.18 1.88 -19.10
C ASN A 12 23.87 2.37 -18.46
N LEU A 13 22.99 1.44 -18.04
CA LEU A 13 21.79 1.78 -17.29
C LEU A 13 22.12 2.50 -15.97
N LEU A 14 23.06 1.97 -15.19
CA LEU A 14 23.50 2.61 -13.94
C LEU A 14 24.06 4.01 -14.15
N SER A 15 24.79 4.26 -15.25
CA SER A 15 25.30 5.60 -15.56
C SER A 15 24.22 6.57 -16.03
N GLN A 16 23.11 6.09 -16.58
CA GLN A 16 21.98 6.94 -16.99
C GLN A 16 21.16 7.40 -15.78
N PHE A 17 20.93 6.51 -14.81
CA PHE A 17 20.06 6.77 -13.67
C PHE A 17 20.81 7.10 -12.38
N THR A 18 22.11 6.80 -12.31
CA THR A 18 23.01 7.05 -11.17
C THR A 18 22.35 6.79 -9.81
N PRO A 19 21.83 5.57 -9.58
CA PRO A 19 21.05 5.27 -8.38
C PRO A 19 21.91 5.46 -7.13
N LYS A 20 21.32 6.15 -6.15
CA LYS A 20 21.90 6.38 -4.83
C LYS A 20 20.80 6.32 -3.77
N VAL A 21 21.19 6.30 -2.51
CA VAL A 21 20.23 6.50 -1.41
C VAL A 21 19.53 7.84 -1.63
N ILE A 22 18.21 7.81 -1.54
CA ILE A 22 17.34 8.98 -1.72
C ILE A 22 17.36 9.75 -0.39
N GLU A 23 17.78 11.00 -0.41
CA GLU A 23 17.90 11.84 0.80
C GLU A 23 16.98 13.06 0.75
N THR A 24 16.35 13.31 -0.40
CA THR A 24 15.49 14.49 -0.62
C THR A 24 14.27 14.13 -1.45
N GLU A 25 13.23 14.96 -1.33
CA GLU A 25 11.98 14.81 -2.07
C GLU A 25 12.18 14.89 -3.60
N GLU A 26 13.08 15.77 -4.05
CA GLU A 26 13.38 15.90 -5.47
C GLU A 26 13.99 14.60 -6.04
N GLU A 27 14.88 13.97 -5.29
CA GLU A 27 15.48 12.68 -5.67
C GLU A 27 14.46 11.54 -5.63
N TYR A 28 13.52 11.59 -4.69
CA TYR A 28 12.40 10.65 -4.60
C TYR A 28 11.54 10.72 -5.86
N GLU A 29 11.04 11.91 -6.21
CA GLU A 29 10.20 12.14 -7.39
C GLU A 29 10.91 11.72 -8.70
N GLN A 30 12.19 12.06 -8.83
CA GLN A 30 12.99 11.64 -9.99
C GLN A 30 13.13 10.12 -10.08
N THR A 31 13.39 9.46 -8.95
CA THR A 31 13.53 8.00 -8.91
C THR A 31 12.20 7.30 -9.16
N LEU A 32 11.12 7.82 -8.58
CA LEU A 32 9.76 7.30 -8.74
C LEU A 32 9.31 7.37 -10.21
N ALA A 33 9.55 8.49 -10.90
CA ALA A 33 9.24 8.62 -12.32
C ALA A 33 9.94 7.55 -13.19
N VAL A 34 11.18 7.19 -12.84
CA VAL A 34 11.91 6.11 -13.52
C VAL A 34 11.28 4.75 -13.20
N VAL A 35 10.97 4.48 -11.94
CA VAL A 35 10.28 3.25 -11.51
C VAL A 35 8.97 3.09 -12.29
N GLU A 36 8.15 4.12 -12.35
CA GLU A 36 6.89 4.11 -13.11
C GLU A 36 7.13 3.83 -14.59
N SER A 37 8.08 4.52 -15.21
CA SER A 37 8.42 4.30 -16.63
C SER A 37 8.83 2.86 -16.92
N LEU A 38 9.57 2.23 -15.99
CA LEU A 38 9.97 0.84 -16.09
C LEU A 38 8.80 -0.10 -15.80
N ALA A 39 7.90 0.24 -14.86
CA ALA A 39 6.73 -0.55 -14.51
C ALA A 39 5.80 -0.77 -15.70
N PHE A 40 5.57 0.26 -16.52
CA PHE A 40 4.74 0.20 -17.73
C PHE A 40 5.39 -0.50 -18.93
N ASN A 41 6.68 -0.82 -18.86
CA ASN A 41 7.36 -1.58 -19.90
C ASN A 41 7.14 -3.09 -19.70
N SER A 42 6.35 -3.73 -20.55
CA SER A 42 6.04 -5.17 -20.49
C SER A 42 7.20 -6.07 -20.95
N ASP A 43 8.14 -5.54 -21.74
CA ASP A 43 9.22 -6.28 -22.37
C ASP A 43 10.59 -5.90 -21.80
N ARG A 44 10.67 -5.77 -20.46
CA ARG A 44 11.93 -5.44 -19.78
C ARG A 44 13.00 -6.50 -20.03
N THR A 45 14.21 -6.06 -20.34
CA THR A 45 15.38 -6.95 -20.33
C THR A 45 15.71 -7.40 -18.89
N VAL A 46 16.60 -8.38 -18.75
CA VAL A 46 17.05 -8.85 -17.43
C VAL A 46 17.79 -7.77 -16.66
N GLU A 47 18.52 -6.87 -17.35
CA GLU A 47 19.23 -5.73 -16.78
C GLU A 47 18.28 -4.61 -16.36
N GLN A 48 17.27 -4.30 -17.18
CA GLN A 48 16.22 -3.34 -16.82
C GLN A 48 15.41 -3.84 -15.62
N THR A 49 15.14 -5.14 -15.55
CA THR A 49 14.47 -5.75 -14.39
C THR A 49 15.34 -5.67 -13.14
N ALA A 50 16.65 -5.84 -13.26
CA ALA A 50 17.57 -5.69 -12.12
C ALA A 50 17.63 -4.24 -11.62
N LEU A 51 17.72 -3.26 -12.53
CA LEU A 51 17.66 -1.85 -12.17
C LEU A 51 16.32 -1.50 -11.53
N TYR A 52 15.20 -1.92 -12.12
CA TYR A 52 13.86 -1.66 -11.59
C TYR A 52 13.73 -2.11 -10.13
N LYS A 53 14.20 -3.32 -9.80
CA LYS A 53 14.21 -3.83 -8.44
C LYS A 53 15.08 -3.00 -7.49
N LEU A 54 16.24 -2.54 -7.95
CA LEU A 54 17.10 -1.65 -7.16
C LEU A 54 16.39 -0.33 -6.85
N LEU A 55 15.77 0.30 -7.85
CA LEU A 55 15.09 1.58 -7.68
C LEU A 55 13.86 1.47 -6.76
N ILE A 56 13.08 0.38 -6.85
CA ILE A 56 11.99 0.11 -5.91
C ILE A 56 12.51 0.06 -4.47
N LEU A 57 13.60 -0.68 -4.21
CA LEU A 57 14.15 -0.78 -2.85
C LEU A 57 14.58 0.59 -2.29
N LEU A 58 15.08 1.49 -3.15
CA LEU A 58 15.46 2.84 -2.74
C LEU A 58 14.22 3.70 -2.42
N VAL A 59 13.18 3.61 -3.26
CA VAL A 59 11.89 4.27 -3.06
C VAL A 59 11.22 3.80 -1.77
N GLU A 60 11.11 2.48 -1.56
CA GLU A 60 10.51 1.89 -0.35
C GLU A 60 11.25 2.33 0.92
N ALA A 61 12.59 2.39 0.87
CA ALA A 61 13.39 2.84 2.00
C ALA A 61 13.11 4.31 2.36
N TYR A 62 13.01 5.18 1.35
CA TYR A 62 12.67 6.59 1.57
C TYR A 62 11.24 6.77 2.08
N GLU A 63 10.27 6.07 1.48
CA GLU A 63 8.87 6.09 1.90
C GLU A 63 8.69 5.61 3.33
N THR A 64 9.40 4.55 3.74
CA THR A 64 9.32 4.05 5.12
C THR A 64 9.67 5.11 6.16
N GLU A 65 10.63 5.98 5.85
CA GLU A 65 11.08 7.03 6.78
C GLU A 65 10.27 8.33 6.66
N ASN A 66 9.88 8.72 5.44
CA ASN A 66 9.30 10.04 5.13
C ASN A 66 7.79 10.01 4.89
N TYR A 67 7.28 8.88 4.40
CA TYR A 67 5.88 8.59 4.17
C TYR A 67 5.46 7.33 4.94
N PRO A 68 5.66 7.28 6.27
CA PRO A 68 5.19 6.15 7.04
C PRO A 68 3.71 5.99 6.69
N MET A 69 3.34 4.83 6.13
CA MET A 69 1.93 4.53 5.90
C MET A 69 1.27 4.75 7.25
N SER A 70 0.46 5.81 7.37
CA SER A 70 -0.49 5.87 8.46
C SER A 70 -1.26 4.58 8.30
N GLU A 71 -1.11 3.65 9.24
CA GLU A 71 -2.03 2.52 9.32
C GLU A 71 -3.40 3.17 9.26
N ALA A 72 -4.13 2.91 8.18
CA ALA A 72 -5.44 3.50 7.99
C ALA A 72 -6.20 3.18 9.27
N SER A 73 -6.76 4.20 9.92
CA SER A 73 -7.43 3.98 11.19
C SER A 73 -8.49 2.89 10.99
N PRO A 74 -8.76 2.04 11.98
CA PRO A 74 -9.79 1.00 11.89
C PRO A 74 -11.12 1.45 11.26
N ILE A 75 -11.46 2.72 11.45
CA ILE A 75 -12.65 3.38 10.91
C ILE A 75 -12.51 3.68 9.41
N GLU A 76 -11.37 4.18 8.96
CA GLU A 76 -11.10 4.40 7.53
C GLU A 76 -11.12 3.07 6.76
N VAL A 77 -10.54 2.01 7.35
CA VAL A 77 -10.59 0.67 6.76
C VAL A 77 -12.03 0.16 6.68
N LEU A 78 -12.81 0.30 7.75
CA LEU A 78 -14.23 -0.08 7.74
C LEU A 78 -15.02 0.68 6.68
N ASN A 79 -14.86 2.00 6.59
CA ASN A 79 -15.57 2.81 5.61
C ASN A 79 -15.20 2.43 4.18
N HIS A 80 -13.91 2.18 3.90
CA HIS A 80 -13.46 1.72 2.60
C HIS A 80 -14.07 0.35 2.23
N ILE A 81 -14.12 -0.58 3.19
CA ILE A 81 -14.76 -1.89 2.98
C ILE A 81 -16.25 -1.74 2.68
N LEU A 82 -16.97 -0.89 3.45
CA LEU A 82 -18.40 -0.64 3.23
C LEU A 82 -18.69 -0.07 1.83
N GLU A 83 -17.87 0.86 1.37
CA GLU A 83 -17.97 1.42 0.02
C GLU A 83 -17.68 0.35 -1.05
N ALA A 84 -16.57 -0.38 -0.91
CA ALA A 84 -16.15 -1.41 -1.88
C ALA A 84 -17.13 -2.60 -1.94
N SER A 85 -17.75 -2.96 -0.82
CA SER A 85 -18.75 -4.03 -0.73
C SER A 85 -20.19 -3.55 -0.94
N ASN A 86 -20.38 -2.26 -1.24
CA ASN A 86 -21.69 -1.61 -1.40
C ASN A 86 -22.65 -1.91 -0.22
N THR A 87 -22.08 -2.03 0.99
CA THR A 87 -22.79 -2.34 2.23
C THR A 87 -23.10 -1.05 2.97
N LYS A 88 -24.34 -0.88 3.42
CA LYS A 88 -24.72 0.34 4.14
C LYS A 88 -24.42 0.17 5.63
N PRO A 89 -24.10 1.26 6.35
CA PRO A 89 -24.00 1.22 7.81
C PRO A 89 -25.25 0.62 8.47
N ALA A 90 -26.43 0.88 7.93
CA ALA A 90 -27.69 0.30 8.43
C ALA A 90 -27.69 -1.25 8.44
N ASP A 91 -26.92 -1.89 7.56
CA ASP A 91 -26.80 -3.35 7.48
C ASP A 91 -25.93 -3.93 8.61
N LEU A 92 -25.16 -3.08 9.32
CA LEU A 92 -24.38 -3.46 10.50
C LEU A 92 -25.20 -3.40 11.80
N VAL A 93 -26.41 -2.83 11.76
CA VAL A 93 -27.30 -2.75 12.93
C VAL A 93 -27.76 -4.16 13.31
N GLY A 94 -27.60 -4.50 14.58
CA GLY A 94 -27.86 -5.84 15.10
C GLY A 94 -26.72 -6.83 14.91
N LEU A 95 -25.73 -6.54 14.06
CA LEU A 95 -24.48 -7.31 13.97
C LEU A 95 -23.48 -6.84 15.02
N ILE A 96 -23.16 -5.55 15.03
CA ILE A 96 -22.14 -4.98 15.93
C ILE A 96 -22.72 -4.08 17.02
N GLY A 97 -24.04 -3.83 17.00
CA GLY A 97 -24.69 -3.00 18.01
C GLY A 97 -25.99 -2.36 17.54
N SER A 98 -26.48 -1.38 18.30
CA SER A 98 -27.63 -0.56 17.91
C SER A 98 -27.27 0.43 16.78
N SER A 99 -28.29 1.03 16.17
CA SER A 99 -28.10 2.07 15.15
C SER A 99 -27.22 3.23 15.63
N SER A 100 -27.34 3.62 16.91
CA SER A 100 -26.47 4.64 17.51
C SER A 100 -25.01 4.20 17.58
N VAL A 101 -24.75 2.97 18.04
CA VAL A 101 -23.38 2.42 18.14
C VAL A 101 -22.73 2.33 16.76
N VAL A 102 -23.47 1.86 15.76
CA VAL A 102 -22.97 1.79 14.38
C VAL A 102 -22.63 3.17 13.84
N ALA A 103 -23.50 4.15 14.06
CA ALA A 103 -23.24 5.53 13.65
C ALA A 103 -22.00 6.11 14.36
N ASP A 104 -21.84 5.84 15.66
CA ASP A 104 -20.68 6.30 16.42
C ASP A 104 -19.37 5.69 15.91
N ILE A 105 -19.38 4.41 15.52
CA ILE A 105 -18.22 3.74 14.90
C ILE A 105 -17.90 4.34 13.53
N VAL A 106 -18.90 4.44 12.64
CA VAL A 106 -18.71 4.92 11.26
C VAL A 106 -18.27 6.39 11.22
N ASN A 107 -18.75 7.19 12.16
CA ASN A 107 -18.34 8.60 12.33
C ASN A 107 -17.04 8.76 13.12
N GLY A 108 -16.46 7.67 13.64
CA GLY A 108 -15.22 7.68 14.40
C GLY A 108 -15.29 8.28 15.80
N THR A 109 -16.49 8.48 16.36
CA THR A 109 -16.68 8.94 17.75
C THR A 109 -16.50 7.80 18.76
N ARG A 110 -16.50 6.54 18.30
CA ARG A 110 -16.26 5.34 19.11
C ARG A 110 -15.34 4.36 18.38
N ALA A 111 -14.34 3.84 19.09
CA ALA A 111 -13.47 2.79 18.59
C ALA A 111 -14.20 1.44 18.47
N ILE A 112 -13.76 0.61 17.52
CA ILE A 112 -14.21 -0.77 17.34
C ILE A 112 -13.53 -1.62 18.42
N ASN A 113 -14.29 -2.43 19.16
CA ASN A 113 -13.70 -3.37 20.12
C ASN A 113 -13.39 -4.72 19.48
N GLU A 114 -12.64 -5.58 20.19
CA GLU A 114 -12.18 -6.88 19.67
C GLU A 114 -13.33 -7.83 19.27
N ALA A 115 -14.47 -7.78 19.99
CA ALA A 115 -15.63 -8.60 19.63
C ALA A 115 -16.29 -8.13 18.33
N GLU A 116 -16.42 -6.82 18.15
CA GLU A 116 -16.94 -6.20 16.93
C GLU A 116 -16.00 -6.41 15.74
N ALA A 117 -14.68 -6.26 15.96
CA ALA A 117 -13.65 -6.53 14.97
C ALA A 117 -13.73 -7.97 14.44
N LYS A 118 -13.98 -8.95 15.32
CA LYS A 118 -14.17 -10.35 14.92
C LYS A 118 -15.43 -10.55 14.08
N ILE A 119 -16.54 -9.91 14.46
CA ILE A 119 -17.80 -9.98 13.68
C ILE A 119 -17.61 -9.37 12.29
N LEU A 120 -16.92 -8.22 12.19
CA LEU A 120 -16.63 -7.56 10.93
C LEU A 120 -15.66 -8.39 10.07
N SER A 121 -14.63 -8.96 10.68
CA SER A 121 -13.71 -9.93 10.05
C SER A 121 -14.48 -11.08 9.42
N ASP A 122 -15.38 -11.72 10.17
CA ASP A 122 -16.20 -12.84 9.68
C ASP A 122 -17.17 -12.39 8.56
N ARG A 123 -17.74 -11.18 8.67
CA ARG A 123 -18.70 -10.64 7.70
C ARG A 123 -18.07 -10.31 6.35
N PHE A 124 -16.85 -9.77 6.37
CA PHE A 124 -16.14 -9.27 5.19
C PHE A 124 -15.01 -10.18 4.72
N ASN A 125 -14.73 -11.27 5.45
CA ASN A 125 -13.66 -12.22 5.17
C ASN A 125 -12.28 -11.54 5.06
N VAL A 126 -11.96 -10.69 6.04
CA VAL A 126 -10.69 -9.95 6.15
C VAL A 126 -10.07 -10.19 7.53
N SER A 127 -8.81 -9.80 7.72
CA SER A 127 -8.13 -9.97 9.02
C SER A 127 -8.75 -9.05 10.10
N PRO A 128 -9.00 -9.54 11.34
CA PRO A 128 -9.51 -8.71 12.42
C PRO A 128 -8.55 -7.59 12.82
N ASN A 129 -7.24 -7.76 12.57
CA ASN A 129 -6.23 -6.74 12.86
C ASN A 129 -6.47 -5.44 12.07
N LEU A 130 -7.23 -5.48 10.98
CA LEU A 130 -7.61 -4.29 10.22
C LEU A 130 -8.55 -3.36 10.99
N PHE A 131 -9.23 -3.88 12.02
CA PHE A 131 -10.21 -3.15 12.81
C PHE A 131 -9.73 -2.90 14.25
N ILE A 132 -8.48 -3.26 14.55
CA ILE A 132 -7.88 -3.13 15.88
C ILE A 132 -6.75 -2.12 15.78
N GLY A 133 -6.82 -1.06 16.59
CA GLY A 133 -5.81 -0.01 16.72
C GLY A 133 -5.59 0.35 18.18
#